data_AF-D2WGR6-F1
#
_entry.id   AF-D2WGR6-F1
#
_cell.length_a   1.000
_cell.length_b   1.000
_cell.length_c   1.000
_cell.angle_alpha   90.00
_cell.angle_beta   90.00
_cell.angle_gamma   90.00
#
_symmetry.space_group_name_H-M   'P 1'
#
loop_
_entity.id
_entity.type
_entity.pdbx_description
1 polymer ?
#
loop_
_entity_poly.entity_id
_entity_poly.type
_entity_poly.pdbx_seq_one_letter_code
_entity_poly.pdbx_strand_id
1 'polypeptide(L)'
;TDKIRNVMDMNTLYGGFAAALIDDPLWVMNVVSSYGLNSLNVVYDRGLIGTYNDWCEAFSTYPRTYDLLHVDGLFSAESHRCEMKYVLLEMDRILRPAGYVIMRESPHFVNSVKNLAAGMRWNCH
;
A
#
# COMPACT_ATOMS: atom_id res chain seq x y z
N THR A 1 -16.90 -9.46 12.74
CA THR A 1 -16.92 -8.02 13.09
C THR A 1 -15.98 -7.32 12.15
N ASP A 2 -16.53 -6.60 11.17
CA ASP A 2 -15.79 -5.92 10.11
C ASP A 2 -15.13 -4.64 10.64
N LYS A 3 -14.08 -4.82 11.44
CA LYS A 3 -13.31 -3.71 12.01
C LYS A 3 -11.92 -3.74 11.39
N ILE A 4 -11.58 -2.69 10.66
CA ILE A 4 -10.24 -2.46 10.13
C ILE A 4 -9.28 -2.36 11.31
N ARG A 5 -8.23 -3.18 11.31
CA ARG A 5 -7.19 -3.19 12.37
C ARG A 5 -5.79 -3.18 11.79
N ASN A 6 -5.59 -3.87 10.68
CA ASN A 6 -4.30 -4.02 10.04
C ASN A 6 -4.28 -3.15 8.78
N VAL A 7 -3.52 -2.06 8.80
CA VAL A 7 -3.43 -1.14 7.67
C VAL A 7 -2.00 -1.13 7.14
N MET A 8 -1.84 -0.98 5.84
CA MET A 8 -0.53 -0.77 5.20
C MET A 8 -0.56 0.51 4.38
N ASP A 9 0.43 1.36 4.61
CA ASP A 9 0.76 2.50 3.75
C ASP A 9 1.87 2.05 2.80
N MET A 10 1.52 1.77 1.55
CA MET A 10 2.41 1.11 0.59
C MET A 10 3.52 2.02 0.05
N ASN A 11 3.34 3.33 0.13
CA ASN A 11 4.32 4.33 -0.30
C ASN A 11 4.38 5.47 0.70
N THR A 12 4.94 5.16 1.86
CA THR A 12 5.07 6.14 2.93
C THR A 12 6.19 7.11 2.61
N LEU A 13 5.89 8.41 2.62
CA LEU A 13 6.92 9.44 2.59
C LEU A 13 7.50 9.55 4.01
N TYR A 14 6.88 10.32 4.89
CA TYR A 14 7.37 10.57 6.25
C TYR A 14 6.45 9.97 7.35
N GLY A 15 5.70 8.91 7.02
CA GLY A 15 4.74 8.30 7.95
C GLY A 15 3.52 9.17 8.24
N GLY A 16 3.15 10.09 7.34
CA GLY A 16 2.07 11.06 7.56
C GLY A 16 0.70 10.42 7.72
N PHE A 17 0.41 9.38 6.93
CA PHE A 17 -0.85 8.63 7.01
C PHE A 17 -0.98 7.90 8.36
N ALA A 18 0.08 7.19 8.78
CA ALA A 18 0.10 6.53 10.08
C ALA A 18 0.00 7.50 11.26
N ALA A 19 0.67 8.66 11.17
CA ALA A 19 0.59 9.68 12.21
C ALA A 19 -0.84 10.24 12.39
N ALA A 20 -1.62 10.31 11.32
CA ALA A 20 -3.02 10.77 11.39
C ALA A 20 -3.96 9.76 12.06
N LEU A 21 -3.58 8.48 12.12
CA LEU A 21 -4.38 7.38 12.66
C LEU A 21 -3.82 6.84 13.99
N ILE A 22 -2.90 7.57 14.63
CA ILE A 22 -2.17 7.07 15.81
C ILE A 22 -3.07 6.85 17.03
N ASP A 23 -4.15 7.62 17.14
CA ASP A 23 -5.12 7.52 18.24
C ASP A 23 -6.21 6.45 17.99
N ASP A 24 -6.27 5.90 16.78
CA ASP A 24 -7.21 4.85 16.42
C ASP A 24 -6.71 3.47 16.87
N PRO A 25 -7.61 2.52 17.20
CA PRO A 25 -7.25 1.17 17.64
C PRO A 25 -6.87 0.26 16.45
N LEU A 26 -5.92 0.72 15.63
CA LEU A 26 -5.38 0.06 14.46
C LEU A 26 -3.85 0.24 14.41
N TRP A 27 -3.16 -0.60 13.65
CA TRP A 27 -1.74 -0.42 13.38
C TRP A 27 -1.50 -0.22 11.88
N VAL A 28 -0.53 0.62 11.57
CA VAL A 28 -0.17 0.97 10.19
C VAL A 28 1.25 0.50 9.92
N MET A 29 1.43 -0.38 8.94
CA MET A 29 2.73 -0.73 8.38
C MET A 29 3.13 0.32 7.34
N ASN A 30 4.17 1.10 7.63
CA ASN A 30 4.68 2.12 6.71
C ASN A 30 5.74 1.50 5.80
N VAL A 31 5.50 1.47 4.50
CA VAL A 31 6.44 0.90 3.53
C VAL A 31 7.12 2.02 2.76
N VAL A 32 8.44 2.09 2.87
CA VAL A 32 9.27 3.00 2.06
C VAL A 32 9.78 2.22 0.85
N SER A 33 9.57 2.75 -0.35
CA SER A 33 10.17 2.14 -1.55
C SER A 33 11.70 2.17 -1.46
N SER A 34 12.34 1.06 -1.77
CA SER A 34 13.81 0.96 -1.84
C SER A 34 14.45 1.90 -2.86
N TYR A 35 13.66 2.46 -3.79
CA TYR A 35 14.12 3.36 -4.87
C TYR A 35 13.75 4.82 -4.62
N GLY A 36 12.93 5.09 -3.61
CA GLY A 36 12.57 6.42 -3.18
C GLY A 36 13.61 7.07 -2.27
N LEU A 37 13.26 8.22 -1.72
CA LEU A 37 14.02 8.83 -0.63
C LEU A 37 13.98 7.91 0.60
N ASN A 38 15.15 7.63 1.17
CA ASN A 38 15.28 6.86 2.41
C ASN A 38 14.77 7.71 3.58
N SER A 39 13.49 7.57 3.88
CA SER A 39 12.77 8.28 4.95
C SER A 39 12.43 7.38 6.15
N LEU A 40 12.84 6.11 6.11
CA LEU A 40 12.50 5.13 7.16
C LEU A 40 13.07 5.54 8.53
N ASN A 41 14.23 6.20 8.56
CA ASN A 41 14.78 6.79 9.78
C ASN A 41 13.81 7.81 10.40
N VAL A 42 13.22 8.70 9.60
CA VAL A 42 12.23 9.68 10.06
C VAL A 42 10.95 8.99 10.56
N VAL A 43 10.53 7.90 9.91
CA VAL A 43 9.39 7.08 10.38
C VAL A 43 9.67 6.52 11.77
N TYR A 44 10.88 5.97 11.99
CA TYR A 44 11.28 5.44 13.31
C TYR A 44 11.46 6.52 14.38
N ASP A 45 12.00 7.69 14.02
CA ASP A 45 12.14 8.83 14.95
C ASP A 45 10.78 9.31 15.48
N ARG A 46 9.70 9.07 14.73
CA ARG A 46 8.31 9.35 15.13
C ARG A 46 7.66 8.23 15.94
N GLY A 47 8.37 7.15 16.23
CA GLY A 47 7.86 5.97 16.95
C GLY A 47 6.92 5.09 16.12
N LEU A 48 6.93 5.24 14.79
CA LEU A 48 6.10 4.46 13.87
C LEU A 48 6.86 3.22 13.39
N ILE A 49 6.12 2.16 13.05
CA ILE A 49 6.69 0.94 12.46
C ILE A 49 6.72 1.05 10.94
N GLY A 50 7.78 0.54 10.33
CA GLY A 50 7.90 0.53 8.88
C GLY A 50 8.98 -0.41 8.37
N THR A 51 9.04 -0.56 7.04
CA THR A 51 10.04 -1.39 6.37
C THR A 51 10.38 -0.82 4.99
N TYR A 52 11.53 -1.25 4.47
CA TYR A 52 11.83 -1.14 3.05
C TYR A 52 11.15 -2.26 2.27
N ASN A 53 10.68 -1.96 1.07
CA ASN A 53 10.26 -2.97 0.10
C ASN A 53 10.55 -2.53 -1.34
N ASP A 54 10.98 -3.49 -2.17
CA ASP A 54 10.91 -3.33 -3.63
C ASP A 54 9.58 -3.90 -4.11
N TRP A 55 8.71 -3.06 -4.66
CA TRP A 55 7.39 -3.48 -5.14
C TRP A 55 7.43 -4.28 -6.44
N CYS A 56 8.60 -4.40 -7.08
CA CYS A 56 8.82 -5.35 -8.15
C CYS A 56 9.04 -6.79 -7.62
N GLU A 57 9.22 -6.95 -6.32
CA GLU A 57 9.33 -8.22 -5.61
C GLU A 57 8.13 -8.45 -4.69
N ALA A 58 7.92 -9.71 -4.29
CA ALA A 58 6.86 -10.05 -3.36
C ALA A 58 7.17 -9.49 -1.95
N PHE A 59 6.16 -8.89 -1.30
CA PHE A 59 6.32 -8.39 0.05
C PHE A 59 6.43 -9.56 1.03
N SER A 60 7.39 -9.48 1.97
CA SER A 60 7.64 -10.53 2.95
C SER A 60 6.58 -10.57 4.06
N THR A 61 5.37 -10.98 3.70
CA THR A 61 4.22 -11.14 4.59
C THR A 61 3.34 -12.31 4.16
N TYR A 62 2.56 -12.81 5.11
CA TYR A 62 1.57 -13.85 4.85
C TYR A 62 0.44 -13.30 3.95
N PRO A 63 -0.14 -14.13 3.06
CA PRO A 63 -1.32 -13.75 2.32
C PRO A 63 -2.47 -13.34 3.27
N ARG A 64 -3.33 -12.41 2.84
CA ARG A 64 -4.55 -11.98 3.56
C ARG A 64 -4.29 -11.39 4.96
N THR A 65 -3.19 -10.65 5.11
CA THR A 65 -2.76 -10.02 6.37
C THR A 65 -3.42 -8.67 6.65
N TYR A 66 -3.64 -7.84 5.62
CA TYR A 66 -4.08 -6.46 5.79
C TYR A 66 -5.57 -6.29 5.47
N ASP A 67 -6.24 -5.46 6.26
CA ASP A 67 -7.66 -5.11 6.07
C ASP A 67 -7.82 -3.88 5.15
N LEU A 68 -6.83 -2.98 5.14
CA LEU A 68 -6.80 -1.80 4.30
C LEU A 68 -5.40 -1.55 3.72
N LEU A 69 -5.35 -1.28 2.42
CA LEU A 69 -4.14 -0.79 1.74
C LEU A 69 -4.33 0.66 1.31
N HIS A 70 -3.40 1.51 1.71
CA HIS A 70 -3.30 2.89 1.27
C HIS A 70 -2.17 3.01 0.22
N VAL A 71 -2.51 3.56 -0.95
CA VAL A 71 -1.59 3.75 -2.07
C VAL A 71 -1.67 5.20 -2.52
N ASP A 72 -0.56 5.93 -2.41
CA ASP A 72 -0.46 7.31 -2.87
C ASP A 72 0.79 7.50 -3.73
N GLY A 73 0.58 7.76 -5.02
CA GLY A 73 1.67 8.04 -5.97
C GLY A 73 2.69 6.91 -6.18
N LEU A 74 2.42 5.69 -5.71
CA LEU A 74 3.28 4.52 -5.86
C LEU A 74 3.53 4.17 -7.34
N PHE A 75 2.49 4.08 -8.16
CA PHE A 75 2.62 3.72 -9.57
C PHE A 75 3.29 4.85 -10.36
N SER A 76 2.99 6.10 -10.02
CA SER A 76 3.68 7.24 -10.61
C SER A 76 5.19 7.20 -10.32
N ALA A 77 5.59 6.76 -9.13
CA ALA A 77 7.00 6.58 -8.77
C ALA A 77 7.65 5.35 -9.41
N GLU A 78 6.99 4.18 -9.38
CA GLU A 78 7.61 2.88 -9.70
C GLU A 78 7.27 2.34 -11.11
N SER A 79 6.40 3.00 -11.88
CA SER A 79 5.91 2.51 -13.20
C SER A 79 6.99 2.20 -14.23
N HIS A 80 8.18 2.79 -14.11
CA HIS A 80 9.29 2.57 -15.01
C HIS A 80 10.09 1.29 -14.71
N ARG A 81 9.87 0.66 -13.54
CA ARG A 81 10.67 -0.47 -13.05
C ARG A 81 10.00 -1.82 -13.27
N CYS A 82 8.71 -1.89 -12.98
CA CYS A 82 7.93 -3.11 -13.17
C CYS A 82 6.51 -2.82 -13.59
N GLU A 83 5.90 -3.81 -14.24
CA GLU A 83 4.51 -3.70 -14.67
C GLU A 83 3.58 -3.64 -13.46
N MET A 84 2.71 -2.63 -13.46
CA MET A 84 1.65 -2.41 -12.47
C MET A 84 0.80 -3.65 -12.17
N LYS A 85 0.63 -4.56 -13.14
CA LYS A 85 -0.09 -5.83 -12.93
C LYS A 85 0.52 -6.69 -11.82
N TYR A 86 1.85 -6.69 -11.67
CA TYR A 86 2.53 -7.49 -10.65
C TYR A 86 2.33 -6.91 -9.26
N VAL A 87 2.43 -5.59 -9.13
CA VAL A 87 2.12 -4.88 -7.88
C VAL A 87 0.66 -5.10 -7.48
N LEU A 88 -0.27 -5.00 -8.43
CA LEU A 88 -1.70 -5.24 -8.17
C LEU A 88 -1.99 -6.69 -7.74
N LEU A 89 -1.31 -7.68 -8.32
CA LEU A 89 -1.41 -9.07 -7.89
C LEU A 89 -0.88 -9.25 -6.46
N GLU A 90 0.21 -8.57 -6.12
CA GLU A 90 0.75 -8.58 -4.77
C GLU A 90 -0.20 -7.92 -3.77
N MET A 91 -0.83 -6.80 -4.15
CA MET A 91 -1.90 -6.18 -3.37
C MET A 91 -3.06 -7.15 -3.14
N ASP A 92 -3.51 -7.88 -4.16
CA ASP A 92 -4.55 -8.91 -3.99
C ASP A 92 -4.10 -10.01 -3.03
N ARG A 93 -2.85 -10.47 -3.13
CA ARG A 93 -2.32 -11.53 -2.27
C ARG A 93 -2.36 -11.14 -0.80
N ILE A 94 -1.95 -9.92 -0.46
CA ILE A 94 -1.81 -9.47 0.94
C ILE A 94 -3.10 -8.93 1.55
N LEU A 95 -4.03 -8.44 0.72
CA LEU A 95 -5.32 -7.91 1.16
C LEU A 95 -6.25 -9.04 1.61
N ARG A 96 -6.85 -8.94 2.79
CA ARG A 96 -7.86 -9.89 3.29
C ARG A 96 -9.12 -9.89 2.40
N PRO A 97 -9.88 -11.01 2.31
CA PRO A 97 -11.18 -10.97 1.64
C PRO A 97 -12.07 -9.86 2.22
N ALA A 98 -12.76 -9.11 1.35
CA ALA A 98 -13.53 -7.91 1.69
C ALA A 98 -12.72 -6.75 2.31
N GLY A 99 -11.39 -6.78 2.19
CA GLY A 99 -10.54 -5.64 2.52
C GLY A 99 -10.72 -4.48 1.54
N TYR A 100 -10.25 -3.31 1.95
CA TYR A 100 -10.38 -2.06 1.20
C TYR A 100 -9.04 -1.59 0.64
N VAL A 101 -9.08 -0.95 -0.52
CA VAL A 101 -7.92 -0.27 -1.09
C VAL A 101 -8.30 1.17 -1.34
N ILE A 102 -7.54 2.10 -0.76
CA ILE A 102 -7.64 3.52 -1.05
C ILE A 102 -6.46 3.87 -1.94
N MET A 103 -6.75 4.31 -3.16
CA MET A 103 -5.72 4.61 -4.15
C MET A 103 -5.86 6.04 -4.65
N ARG A 104 -4.78 6.81 -4.53
CA ARG A 104 -4.63 8.14 -5.10
C ARG A 104 -3.47 8.15 -6.09
N GLU A 105 -3.79 8.35 -7.36
CA GLU A 105 -2.83 8.29 -8.46
C GLU A 105 -3.19 9.24 -9.59
N SER A 106 -2.30 9.36 -10.57
CA SER A 106 -2.61 10.08 -11.80
C SER A 106 -3.79 9.41 -12.55
N PRO A 107 -4.63 10.17 -13.28
CA PRO A 107 -5.80 9.61 -13.98
C PRO A 107 -5.47 8.47 -14.95
N HIS A 108 -4.26 8.49 -15.53
CA HIS A 108 -3.78 7.43 -16.42
C HIS A 108 -3.63 6.09 -15.69
N PHE A 109 -3.02 6.09 -14.50
CA PHE A 109 -2.87 4.88 -13.70
C PHE A 109 -4.20 4.43 -13.11
N VAL A 110 -5.05 5.34 -12.64
CA VAL A 110 -6.38 4.99 -12.10
C VAL A 110 -7.22 4.24 -13.13
N ASN A 111 -7.24 4.69 -14.39
CA ASN A 111 -7.96 3.99 -15.46
C ASN A 111 -7.38 2.59 -15.75
N SER A 112 -6.06 2.48 -15.76
CA SER A 112 -5.38 1.19 -15.98
C SER A 112 -5.64 0.20 -14.83
N VAL A 113 -5.59 0.69 -13.58
CA VAL A 113 -5.92 -0.09 -12.38
C VAL A 113 -7.36 -0.57 -12.45
N LYS A 114 -8.32 0.30 -12.81
CA LYS A 114 -9.73 -0.08 -12.91
C LYS A 114 -9.96 -1.25 -13.88
N ASN A 115 -9.26 -1.26 -15.01
CA ASN A 115 -9.34 -2.35 -15.99
C ASN A 115 -8.77 -3.67 -15.44
N LEU A 116 -7.61 -3.61 -14.78
CA LEU A 116 -6.96 -4.79 -14.18
C LEU A 116 -7.75 -5.32 -12.98
N ALA A 117 -8.25 -4.41 -12.14
CA ALA A 117 -9.08 -4.68 -10.97
C ALA A 117 -10.39 -5.40 -11.35
N ALA A 118 -11.01 -5.03 -12.47
CA ALA A 118 -12.16 -5.74 -13.01
C ALA A 118 -11.84 -7.22 -13.32
N GLY A 119 -10.65 -7.50 -13.89
CA GLY A 119 -10.16 -8.86 -14.12
C GLY A 119 -9.95 -9.66 -12.84
N MET A 120 -9.56 -8.99 -11.76
CA MET A 120 -9.39 -9.58 -10.41
C MET A 120 -10.69 -9.63 -9.59
N ARG A 121 -11.82 -9.20 -10.16
CA ARG A 121 -13.14 -9.11 -9.51
C ARG A 121 -13.18 -8.16 -8.31
N TRP A 122 -12.37 -7.11 -8.33
CA TRP A 122 -12.45 -6.04 -7.35
C TRP A 122 -13.61 -5.09 -7.69
N ASN A 123 -14.33 -4.67 -6.66
CA ASN A 123 -15.37 -3.63 -6.81
C ASN A 123 -14.71 -2.26 -6.66
N CYS A 124 -14.63 -1.51 -7.76
CA CYS A 124 -14.11 -0.15 -7.76
C CYS A 124 -15.28 0.84 -7.72
N HIS A 125 -15.22 1.80 -6.79
CA HIS A 125 -16.21 2.86 -6.64
C HIS A 125 -15.62 4.22 -7.01
#